data_AF-A0A392NU10-F1
#
_entry.id   AF-A0A392NU10-F1
#
_cell.length_a   1.000
_cell.length_b   1.000
_cell.length_c   1.000
_cell.angle_alpha   90.00
_cell.angle_beta   90.00
_cell.angle_gamma   90.00
#
_symmetry.space_group_name_H-M   'P 1'
#
loop_
_entity.id
_entity.type
_entity.pdbx_description
1 polymer ?
#
loop_
_entity_poly.entity_id
_entity_poly.type
_entity_poly.pdbx_seq_one_letter_code
_entity_poly.pdbx_strand_id
1 'polypeptide(L)'
;NEGLQSSASSGTFLVDDGPYYFCVLEILLGRLSKSLYNQALKKISKFVRTNILPGAIAEVGLLCCACVHSNPEEAVSQLVEPILVSVISSLKGTPSTGFGGGGTFDASASTKVRSSISPALEAAIDYQLKILSVGITYGGPALLRYKDQLKEVIFLAFDSPSWKVLFLPAHLICFSK
;
A
#
# COMPACT_ATOMS: atom_id res chain seq x y z
N ASN A 1 22.65 -10.25 30.83
CA ASN A 1 22.61 -8.81 30.53
C ASN A 1 22.92 -8.64 29.04
N GLU A 2 22.08 -9.17 28.16
CA GLU A 2 20.90 -8.47 27.58
C GLU A 2 21.28 -7.07 27.04
N GLY A 3 21.14 -6.74 25.77
CA GLY A 3 20.62 -7.46 24.63
C GLY A 3 21.01 -6.69 23.36
N LEU A 4 21.55 -7.41 22.38
CA LEU A 4 21.66 -6.93 21.00
C LEU A 4 20.22 -6.72 20.51
N GLN A 5 19.81 -5.47 20.33
CA GLN A 5 18.60 -5.16 19.58
C GLN A 5 18.87 -5.51 18.11
N SER A 6 18.72 -6.79 17.80
CA SER A 6 18.42 -7.25 16.45
C SER A 6 17.09 -6.60 16.08
N SER A 7 17.17 -5.51 15.31
CA SER A 7 16.01 -4.95 14.63
C SER A 7 15.30 -6.11 13.93
N ALA A 8 14.06 -6.39 14.35
CA ALA A 8 13.25 -7.45 13.77
C ALA A 8 12.99 -7.11 12.29
N SER A 9 13.87 -7.59 11.42
CA SER A 9 13.53 -7.90 10.03
C SER A 9 12.37 -8.87 10.11
N SER A 10 11.15 -8.37 10.03
CA SER A 10 9.95 -9.20 9.98
C SER A 10 9.76 -9.70 8.55
N GLY A 11 10.83 -10.28 7.97
CA GLY A 11 10.76 -11.02 6.72
C GLY A 11 10.13 -12.38 6.99
N THR A 12 9.20 -12.78 6.14
CA THR A 12 8.70 -14.16 6.13
C THR A 12 9.75 -15.06 5.51
N PHE A 13 9.70 -16.37 5.77
CA PHE A 13 10.63 -17.38 5.25
C PHE A 13 10.98 -17.22 3.75
N LEU A 14 10.06 -16.71 2.93
CA LEU A 14 10.27 -16.52 1.49
C LEU A 14 11.12 -15.29 1.12
N VAL A 15 11.22 -14.29 2.00
CA VAL A 15 11.93 -13.02 1.76
C VAL A 15 13.13 -12.87 2.71
N ASP A 16 13.11 -13.51 3.87
CA ASP A 16 14.19 -13.46 4.86
C ASP A 16 15.43 -14.27 4.42
N ASP A 17 15.27 -15.33 3.61
CA ASP A 17 16.36 -16.22 3.17
C ASP A 17 16.98 -15.86 1.79
N GLY A 18 16.53 -14.78 1.13
CA GLY A 18 17.25 -14.24 -0.03
C GLY A 18 16.40 -13.54 -1.10
N PRO A 19 17.05 -12.82 -2.04
CA PRO A 19 16.40 -11.92 -3.02
C PRO A 19 15.63 -12.66 -4.15
N TYR A 20 15.51 -13.98 -4.08
CA TYR A 20 15.06 -14.79 -5.21
C TYR A 20 13.54 -14.77 -5.41
N TYR A 21 12.74 -14.43 -4.39
CA TYR A 21 11.29 -14.47 -4.50
C TYR A 21 10.77 -13.53 -5.60
N PHE A 22 11.24 -12.29 -5.63
CA PHE A 22 10.89 -11.34 -6.69
C PHE A 22 11.34 -11.85 -8.06
N CYS A 23 12.60 -12.33 -8.19
CA CYS A 23 13.12 -12.85 -9.45
C CYS A 23 12.29 -14.02 -9.99
N VAL A 24 11.84 -14.94 -9.13
CA VAL A 24 10.98 -16.06 -9.53
C VAL A 24 9.64 -15.55 -10.05
N LEU A 25 9.01 -14.60 -9.35
CA LEU A 25 7.75 -14.00 -9.77
C LEU A 25 7.87 -13.23 -11.08
N GLU A 26 8.95 -12.47 -11.25
CA GLU A 26 9.26 -11.70 -12.43
C GLU A 26 9.42 -12.61 -13.66
N ILE A 27 10.18 -13.70 -13.52
CA ILE A 27 10.33 -14.70 -14.59
C ILE A 27 8.98 -15.36 -14.88
N LEU A 28 8.23 -15.77 -13.85
CA LEU A 28 6.96 -16.46 -14.03
C LEU A 28 5.94 -15.58 -14.76
N LEU A 29 5.72 -14.35 -14.28
CA LEU A 29 4.73 -13.43 -14.84
C LEU A 29 5.17 -12.85 -16.19
N GLY A 30 6.46 -12.54 -16.35
CA GLY A 30 7.04 -12.00 -17.59
C GLY A 30 7.16 -13.01 -18.73
N ARG A 31 6.91 -14.31 -18.47
CA ARG A 31 6.85 -15.36 -19.50
C ARG A 31 5.43 -15.73 -19.90
N LEU A 32 4.40 -15.24 -19.20
CA LEU A 32 3.01 -15.53 -19.55
C LEU A 32 2.62 -14.83 -20.85
N SER A 33 1.76 -15.47 -21.65
CA SER A 33 1.06 -14.78 -22.73
C SER A 33 0.12 -13.71 -22.16
N LYS A 34 -0.21 -12.69 -22.95
CA LYS A 34 -1.12 -11.60 -22.51
C LYS A 34 -2.43 -12.12 -21.92
N SER A 35 -3.05 -13.12 -22.55
CA SER A 35 -4.31 -13.72 -22.06
C SER A 35 -4.13 -14.39 -20.69
N LEU A 36 -3.05 -15.15 -20.52
CA LEU A 36 -2.77 -15.88 -19.28
C LEU A 36 -2.37 -14.91 -18.16
N TYR A 37 -1.56 -13.90 -18.47
CA TYR A 37 -1.23 -12.81 -17.58
C TYR A 37 -2.49 -12.10 -17.08
N ASN A 38 -3.41 -11.71 -17.97
CA ASN A 38 -4.64 -11.04 -17.58
C ASN A 38 -5.54 -11.92 -16.69
N GLN A 39 -5.57 -13.23 -16.92
CA GLN A 39 -6.29 -14.17 -16.05
C GLN A 39 -5.64 -14.29 -14.67
N ALA A 40 -4.31 -14.38 -14.62
CA ALA A 40 -3.55 -14.40 -13.37
C ALA A 40 -3.74 -13.10 -12.59
N LEU A 41 -3.61 -11.95 -13.25
CA LEU A 41 -3.78 -10.62 -12.67
C LEU A 41 -5.16 -10.44 -12.06
N LYS A 42 -6.23 -10.91 -12.72
CA LYS A 42 -7.59 -10.90 -12.14
C LYS A 42 -7.68 -11.70 -10.84
N LYS A 43 -7.06 -12.88 -10.79
CA LYS A 43 -7.05 -13.71 -9.57
C LYS A 43 -6.23 -13.06 -8.46
N ILE A 44 -5.06 -12.50 -8.80
CA ILE A 44 -4.19 -11.80 -7.86
C ILE A 44 -4.88 -10.54 -7.32
N SER A 45 -5.47 -9.71 -8.19
CA SER A 45 -6.23 -8.52 -7.79
C SER A 45 -7.38 -8.87 -6.85
N LYS A 46 -8.15 -9.92 -7.17
CA LYS A 46 -9.19 -10.42 -6.27
C LYS A 46 -8.60 -10.83 -4.93
N PHE A 47 -7.54 -11.65 -4.93
CA PHE A 47 -6.89 -12.13 -3.72
C PHE A 47 -6.41 -10.97 -2.84
N VAL A 48 -5.68 -10.01 -3.40
CA VAL A 48 -5.12 -8.85 -2.68
C VAL A 48 -6.21 -7.98 -2.06
N ARG A 49 -7.35 -7.82 -2.75
CA ARG A 49 -8.45 -6.99 -2.26
C ARG A 49 -9.29 -7.65 -1.17
N THR A 50 -9.43 -8.98 -1.21
CA THR A 50 -10.31 -9.71 -0.28
C THR A 50 -9.59 -10.31 0.92
N ASN A 51 -8.26 -10.33 0.92
CA ASN A 51 -7.47 -10.96 1.97
C ASN A 51 -6.50 -9.94 2.58
N ILE A 52 -6.56 -9.81 3.91
CA ILE A 52 -5.61 -9.04 4.70
C ILE A 52 -4.67 -10.03 5.36
N LEU A 53 -3.39 -9.98 5.01
CA LEU A 53 -2.36 -10.89 5.50
C LEU A 53 -1.22 -10.08 6.15
N PRO A 54 -1.39 -9.57 7.39
CA PRO A 54 -0.39 -8.72 8.02
C PRO A 54 0.98 -9.39 8.17
N GLY A 55 1.01 -10.72 8.25
CA GLY A 55 2.23 -11.51 8.31
C GLY A 55 2.86 -11.84 6.96
N ALA A 56 2.34 -11.33 5.83
CA ALA A 56 2.86 -11.63 4.48
C ALA A 56 2.97 -10.38 3.58
N ILE A 57 3.17 -9.22 4.20
CA ILE A 57 3.16 -7.92 3.52
C ILE A 57 4.27 -7.83 2.45
N ALA A 58 5.47 -8.33 2.77
CA ALA A 58 6.60 -8.29 1.86
C ALA A 58 6.33 -9.13 0.60
N GLU A 59 5.82 -10.34 0.77
CA GLU A 59 5.56 -11.29 -0.31
C GLU A 59 4.42 -10.78 -1.19
N VAL A 60 3.32 -10.31 -0.57
CA VAL A 60 2.19 -9.77 -1.32
C VAL A 60 2.58 -8.46 -2.02
N GLY A 61 3.39 -7.62 -1.38
CA GLY A 61 3.96 -6.42 -1.99
C GLY A 61 4.81 -6.76 -3.22
N LEU A 62 5.72 -7.72 -3.11
CA LEU A 62 6.57 -8.19 -4.22
C LEU A 62 5.77 -8.87 -5.33
N LEU A 63 4.69 -9.59 -5.00
CA LEU A 63 3.74 -10.14 -5.97
C LEU A 63 3.05 -9.03 -6.78
N CYS A 64 2.56 -7.99 -6.10
CA CYS A 64 1.99 -6.81 -6.76
C CYS A 64 3.04 -6.12 -7.63
N CYS A 65 4.26 -5.98 -7.12
CA CYS A 65 5.39 -5.36 -7.80
C CYS A 65 5.74 -6.11 -9.09
N ALA A 66 5.81 -7.45 -9.04
CA ALA A 66 6.12 -8.28 -10.20
C ALA A 66 5.00 -8.25 -11.26
N CYS A 67 3.73 -8.14 -10.85
CA CYS A 67 2.62 -7.87 -11.78
C CYS A 67 2.85 -6.54 -12.50
N VAL A 68 3.06 -5.46 -11.73
CA VAL A 68 3.27 -4.12 -12.29
C VAL A 68 4.49 -4.09 -13.21
N HIS A 69 5.60 -4.72 -12.81
CA HIS A 69 6.81 -4.82 -13.62
C HIS A 69 6.56 -5.55 -14.96
N SER A 70 5.78 -6.64 -14.95
CA SER A 70 5.54 -7.45 -16.15
C SER A 70 4.65 -6.76 -17.18
N ASN A 71 3.64 -6.01 -16.74
CA ASN A 71 2.75 -5.23 -17.61
C ASN A 71 2.12 -4.06 -16.83
N PRO A 72 2.77 -2.88 -16.82
CA PRO A 72 2.31 -1.73 -16.05
C PRO A 72 0.92 -1.24 -16.43
N GLU A 73 0.58 -1.21 -17.72
CA GLU A 73 -0.70 -0.68 -18.21
C GLU A 73 -1.89 -1.46 -17.64
N GLU A 74 -1.84 -2.79 -17.70
CA GLU A 74 -2.93 -3.63 -17.18
C GLU A 74 -2.91 -3.76 -15.67
N ALA A 75 -1.71 -3.88 -15.08
CA ALA A 75 -1.57 -4.01 -13.63
C ALA A 75 -2.04 -2.76 -12.90
N VAL A 76 -1.71 -1.56 -13.40
CA VAL A 76 -2.13 -0.33 -12.75
C VAL A 76 -3.66 -0.22 -12.77
N SER A 77 -4.32 -0.50 -13.90
CA SER A 77 -5.78 -0.43 -13.98
C SER A 77 -6.50 -1.54 -13.19
N GLN A 78 -6.02 -2.78 -13.23
CA GLN A 78 -6.76 -3.90 -12.64
C GLN A 78 -6.37 -4.22 -11.18
N LEU A 79 -5.20 -3.77 -10.72
CA LEU A 79 -4.68 -4.06 -9.38
C LEU A 79 -4.47 -2.78 -8.55
N VAL A 80 -3.71 -1.81 -9.06
CA VAL A 80 -3.33 -0.60 -8.29
C VAL A 80 -4.52 0.31 -8.06
N GLU A 81 -5.25 0.67 -9.12
CA GLU A 81 -6.40 1.57 -9.05
C GLU A 81 -7.49 1.08 -8.06
N PRO A 82 -7.95 -0.18 -8.09
CA PRO A 82 -8.93 -0.68 -7.13
C PRO A 82 -8.47 -0.61 -5.66
N ILE A 83 -7.18 -0.82 -5.40
CA ILE A 83 -6.61 -0.69 -4.05
C ILE A 83 -6.58 0.78 -3.65
N LEU A 84 -6.12 1.65 -4.55
CA LEU A 84 -6.03 3.09 -4.31
C LEU A 84 -7.41 3.70 -3.98
N VAL A 85 -8.42 3.40 -4.79
CA VAL A 85 -9.81 3.85 -4.56
C VAL A 85 -10.35 3.34 -3.23
N SER A 86 -10.09 2.07 -2.89
CA SER A 86 -10.50 1.48 -1.61
C SER A 86 -9.88 2.21 -0.42
N VAL A 87 -8.58 2.52 -0.49
CA VAL A 87 -7.85 3.22 0.57
C VAL A 87 -8.36 4.65 0.72
N ILE A 88 -8.53 5.40 -0.38
CA ILE A 88 -9.10 6.76 -0.36
C ILE A 88 -10.47 6.76 0.29
N SER A 89 -11.37 5.88 -0.15
CA SER A 89 -12.73 5.78 0.39
C SER A 89 -12.70 5.46 1.88
N SER A 90 -11.81 4.55 2.30
CA SER A 90 -11.66 4.18 3.71
C SER A 90 -11.14 5.34 4.55
N LEU A 91 -10.12 6.06 4.08
CA LEU A 91 -9.54 7.22 4.78
C LEU A 91 -10.51 8.41 4.85
N LYS A 92 -11.26 8.71 3.78
CA LYS A 92 -12.30 9.76 3.79
C LYS A 92 -13.43 9.45 4.76
N GLY A 93 -13.70 8.16 5.00
CA GLY A 93 -14.67 7.72 6.00
C GLY A 93 -14.18 7.82 7.45
N THR A 94 -12.92 8.23 7.67
CA THR A 94 -12.32 8.32 9.00
C THR A 94 -12.17 9.76 9.49
N PRO A 95 -12.16 9.98 10.81
CA PRO A 95 -12.00 11.30 11.39
C PRO A 95 -10.62 11.87 11.09
N SER A 96 -10.55 13.12 10.64
CA SER A 96 -9.31 13.84 10.33
C SER A 96 -8.67 14.49 11.56
N THR A 97 -7.34 14.61 11.55
CA THR A 97 -6.56 15.32 12.58
C THR A 97 -6.30 16.79 12.26
N GLY A 98 -6.52 17.21 11.02
CA GLY A 98 -6.23 18.57 10.54
C GLY A 98 -4.77 18.79 10.13
N PHE A 99 -3.91 17.76 10.22
CA PHE A 99 -2.48 17.85 9.87
C PHE A 99 -2.24 17.87 8.35
N GLY A 100 -3.25 17.54 7.53
CA GLY A 100 -3.19 17.65 6.07
C GLY A 100 -3.11 19.09 5.54
N GLY A 101 -3.51 20.10 6.33
CA GLY A 101 -3.47 21.51 5.91
C GLY A 101 -4.69 22.00 5.11
N GLY A 102 -5.80 21.25 5.12
CA GLY A 102 -7.02 21.55 4.37
C GLY A 102 -8.16 22.25 5.14
N GLY A 103 -7.99 22.69 6.39
CA GLY A 103 -9.10 23.26 7.16
C GLY A 103 -8.69 24.15 8.33
N THR A 104 -9.49 25.18 8.57
CA THR A 104 -9.39 26.19 9.63
C THR A 104 -9.18 25.57 11.01
N PHE A 105 -8.16 26.07 11.72
CA PHE A 105 -7.92 25.75 13.13
C PHE A 105 -9.02 26.36 14.01
N ASP A 106 -10.08 25.61 14.28
CA ASP A 106 -10.95 25.93 15.40
C ASP A 106 -10.23 25.50 16.70
N ALA A 107 -9.55 26.46 17.31
CA ALA A 107 -8.76 26.33 18.53
C ALA A 107 -9.59 25.99 19.80
N SER A 108 -10.77 25.40 19.66
CA SER A 108 -11.69 25.11 20.77
C SER A 108 -12.30 23.71 20.67
N ALA A 109 -11.46 22.67 20.62
CA ALA A 109 -11.88 21.29 20.90
C ALA A 109 -10.76 20.47 21.56
N SER A 110 -10.03 21.08 22.49
CA SER A 110 -9.11 20.35 23.37
C SER A 110 -9.86 19.63 24.49
N THR A 111 -10.84 18.77 24.18
CA THR A 111 -11.27 17.70 25.10
C THR A 111 -12.07 16.62 24.35
N LYS A 112 -11.46 15.45 24.17
CA LYS A 112 -12.14 14.15 24.23
C LYS A 112 -13.24 13.86 23.18
N VAL A 113 -12.85 13.70 21.92
CA VAL A 113 -13.34 12.58 21.10
C VAL A 113 -12.17 12.09 20.25
N ARG A 114 -11.39 11.15 20.82
CA ARG A 114 -10.53 10.27 20.04
C ARG A 114 -11.48 9.40 19.24
N SER A 115 -11.98 9.90 18.13
CA SER A 115 -12.83 9.16 17.21
C SER A 115 -11.93 8.12 16.57
N SER A 116 -11.72 7.03 17.31
CA SER A 116 -10.75 6.01 16.99
C SER A 116 -11.30 5.23 15.80
N ILE A 117 -10.56 5.26 14.69
CA ILE A 117 -10.67 4.26 13.62
C ILE A 117 -10.72 2.89 14.30
N SER A 118 -11.62 2.00 13.86
CA SER A 118 -11.67 0.66 14.42
C SER A 118 -10.34 -0.05 14.16
N PRO A 119 -9.78 -0.81 15.14
CA PRO A 119 -8.48 -1.45 14.96
C PRO A 119 -8.39 -2.35 13.71
N ALA A 120 -9.51 -2.96 13.32
CA ALA A 120 -9.60 -3.77 12.11
C ALA A 120 -9.48 -2.94 10.82
N LEU A 121 -10.14 -1.78 10.76
CA LEU A 121 -10.05 -0.87 9.61
C LEU A 121 -8.66 -0.26 9.50
N GLU A 122 -8.07 0.12 10.63
CA GLU A 122 -6.69 0.62 10.70
C GLU A 122 -5.69 -0.42 10.15
N ALA A 123 -5.79 -1.67 10.59
CA ALA A 123 -4.93 -2.75 10.11
C ALA A 123 -5.12 -3.04 8.61
N ALA A 124 -6.35 -2.92 8.10
CA ALA A 124 -6.62 -3.09 6.67
C ALA A 124 -6.01 -1.96 5.83
N ILE A 125 -6.16 -0.71 6.26
CA ILE A 125 -5.57 0.46 5.59
C ILE A 125 -4.03 0.38 5.62
N ASP A 126 -3.44 0.06 6.78
CA ASP A 126 -1.99 -0.12 6.93
C ASP A 126 -1.46 -1.21 5.99
N TYR A 127 -2.12 -2.37 5.95
CA TYR A 127 -1.77 -3.45 5.03
C TYR A 127 -1.84 -3.00 3.56
N GLN A 128 -2.96 -2.39 3.16
CA GLN A 128 -3.19 -1.97 1.77
C GLN A 128 -2.18 -0.89 1.32
N LEU A 129 -1.88 0.08 2.18
CA LEU A 129 -0.87 1.11 1.92
C LEU A 129 0.53 0.51 1.80
N LYS A 130 0.89 -0.46 2.66
CA LYS A 130 2.19 -1.14 2.60
C LYS A 130 2.38 -1.90 1.30
N ILE A 131 1.43 -2.76 0.92
CA ILE A 131 1.54 -3.51 -0.33
C ILE A 131 1.49 -2.58 -1.54
N LEU A 132 0.74 -1.47 -1.49
CA LEU A 132 0.67 -0.48 -2.55
C LEU A 132 2.02 0.21 -2.74
N SER A 133 2.68 0.59 -1.64
CA SER A 133 3.99 1.25 -1.68
C SER A 133 5.09 0.42 -2.36
N VAL A 134 5.03 -0.91 -2.23
CA VAL A 134 5.94 -1.85 -2.91
C VAL A 134 5.44 -2.16 -4.32
N GLY A 135 4.13 -2.31 -4.49
CA GLY A 135 3.53 -2.69 -5.77
C GLY A 135 3.75 -1.68 -6.88
N ILE A 136 3.80 -0.39 -6.56
CA ILE A 136 3.95 0.68 -7.56
C ILE A 136 5.40 0.94 -8.01
N THR A 137 6.40 0.26 -7.44
CA THR A 137 7.83 0.56 -7.68
C THR A 137 8.22 0.62 -9.15
N TYR A 138 7.65 -0.25 -9.99
CA TYR A 138 7.94 -0.31 -11.42
C TYR A 138 6.80 0.22 -12.30
N GLY A 139 5.85 0.98 -11.75
CA GLY A 139 4.66 1.40 -12.50
C GLY A 139 4.92 2.46 -13.57
N GLY A 140 6.06 3.17 -13.51
CA GLY A 140 6.51 4.07 -14.56
C GLY A 140 5.45 5.11 -15.00
N PRO A 141 5.39 5.47 -16.29
CA PRO A 141 4.42 6.45 -16.82
C PRO A 141 2.95 6.04 -16.65
N ALA A 142 2.65 4.74 -16.51
CA ALA A 142 1.26 4.27 -16.34
C ALA A 142 0.63 4.80 -15.05
N LEU A 143 1.44 5.09 -14.02
CA LEU A 143 0.99 5.67 -12.76
C LEU A 143 0.62 7.16 -12.87
N LEU A 144 1.09 7.87 -13.89
CA LEU A 144 0.84 9.32 -14.03
C LEU A 144 -0.65 9.63 -14.17
N ARG A 145 -1.44 8.70 -14.70
CA ARG A 145 -2.91 8.81 -14.80
C ARG A 145 -3.59 8.87 -13.43
N TYR A 146 -2.92 8.39 -12.39
CA TYR A 146 -3.42 8.31 -11.02
C TYR A 146 -2.67 9.23 -10.04
N LYS A 147 -1.91 10.19 -10.57
CA LYS A 147 -1.06 11.11 -9.80
C LYS A 147 -1.86 11.85 -8.72
N ASP A 148 -3.05 12.32 -9.05
CA ASP A 148 -3.86 13.11 -8.12
C ASP A 148 -4.43 12.24 -7.01
N GLN A 149 -4.88 11.03 -7.33
CA GLN A 149 -5.31 10.04 -6.34
C GLN A 149 -4.17 9.60 -5.42
N LEU A 150 -2.95 9.44 -5.94
CA LEU A 150 -1.76 9.12 -5.14
C LEU A 150 -1.42 10.26 -4.17
N LYS A 151 -1.45 11.51 -4.63
CA LYS A 151 -1.28 12.69 -3.78
C LYS A 151 -2.36 12.78 -2.71
N GLU A 152 -3.61 12.49 -3.08
CA GLU A 152 -4.75 12.49 -2.17
C GLU A 152 -4.58 11.43 -1.08
N VAL A 153 -4.16 10.20 -1.43
CA VAL A 153 -3.85 9.17 -0.42
C VAL A 153 -2.75 9.61 0.52
N ILE A 154 -1.67 10.19 0.00
CA ILE A 154 -0.56 10.70 0.83
C ILE A 154 -1.09 11.74 1.82
N PHE A 155 -1.87 12.71 1.33
CA PHE A 155 -2.49 13.75 2.16
C PHE A 155 -3.38 13.15 3.24
N LEU A 156 -4.30 12.26 2.88
CA LEU A 156 -5.25 11.63 3.80
C LEU A 156 -4.55 10.73 4.82
N ALA A 157 -3.45 10.07 4.43
CA ALA A 157 -2.65 9.26 5.34
C ALA A 157 -1.92 10.13 6.38
N PHE A 158 -1.41 11.30 5.98
CA PHE A 158 -0.84 12.27 6.91
C PHE A 158 -1.88 12.92 7.84
N ASP A 159 -3.10 13.09 7.34
CA ASP A 159 -4.19 13.67 8.11
C ASP A 159 -4.86 12.63 9.05
N SER A 160 -4.45 11.37 8.99
CA SER A 160 -5.01 10.29 9.79
C SER A 160 -4.56 10.35 11.27
N PRO A 161 -5.45 10.05 12.23
CA PRO A 161 -5.12 10.00 13.66
C PRO A 161 -4.26 8.79 14.06
N SER A 162 -3.99 7.87 13.14
CA SER A 162 -3.13 6.71 13.40
C SER A 162 -1.69 6.94 12.95
N TRP A 163 -0.76 6.78 13.90
CA TRP A 163 0.68 6.82 13.64
C TRP A 163 1.17 5.66 12.75
N LYS A 164 0.44 4.54 12.65
CA LYS A 164 0.78 3.42 11.76
C LYS A 164 0.54 3.78 10.30
N VAL A 165 -0.54 4.51 10.04
CA VAL A 165 -0.86 5.07 8.71
C VAL A 165 0.14 6.16 8.32
N LEU A 166 0.68 6.88 9.32
CA LEU A 166 1.58 8.04 9.14
C LEU A 166 3.05 7.69 8.83
N PHE A 167 3.51 6.44 9.03
CA PHE A 167 4.90 6.05 8.77
C PHE A 167 5.16 5.69 7.28
N LEU A 168 4.09 5.49 6.50
CA LEU A 168 4.10 5.06 5.09
C LEU A 168 4.27 6.17 4.04
N PRO A 169 3.81 7.42 4.26
CA PRO A 169 4.00 8.50 3.31
C PRO A 169 5.46 8.75 2.95
N ALA A 170 6.44 8.47 3.83
CA ALA A 170 7.86 8.67 3.53
C ALA A 170 8.35 7.84 2.32
N HIS A 171 7.87 6.60 2.15
CA HIS A 171 8.20 5.76 1.00
C HIS A 171 7.42 6.16 -0.26
N LEU A 172 6.17 6.62 -0.10
CA LEU A 172 5.34 7.11 -1.21
C LEU A 172 5.77 8.50 -1.71
N ILE A 173 6.36 9.34 -0.86
CA ILE A 173 6.85 10.70 -1.22
C ILE A 173 7.91 10.63 -2.32
N CYS A 174 8.70 9.55 -2.41
CA CYS A 174 9.64 9.33 -3.51
C CYS A 174 8.97 9.34 -4.90
N PHE A 175 7.67 9.06 -5.00
CA PHE A 175 6.91 9.07 -6.25
C PHE A 175 6.19 10.40 -6.55
N SER A 176 6.14 11.33 -5.60
CA SER A 176 5.45 12.62 -5.77
C SER A 176 6.37 13.76 -6.25
N LYS A 177 7.64 13.48 -6.55
CA LYS A 177 8.62 14.45 -7.05
C LYS A 177 8.66 14.48 -8.57
#